data_AF-N6XS13-F1
#
_entry.id   AF-N6XS13-F1
#
_cell.length_a   1.000
_cell.length_b   1.000
_cell.length_c   1.000
_cell.angle_alpha   90.00
_cell.angle_beta   90.00
_cell.angle_gamma   90.00
#
_symmetry.space_group_name_H-M   'P 1'
#
loop_
_entity.id
_entity.type
_entity.pdbx_description
1 polymer ?
#
loop_
_entity_poly.entity_id
_entity_poly.type
_entity_poly.pdbx_seq_one_letter_code
_entity_poly.pdbx_strand_id
1 'polypeptide(L)'
;PGAAPDEAVDAAPAAGRAANPVLGVPEAYAAALPVVAPPQAPNVPGTPSSPYYFLGEASAYPSAPEAGGKVREDRVTARSFGLPGDAELGSLLDGIDGGQRSASPPPAAAPAFYFLDPVAEQPAPAVAQGAHPPFDVHAVRRDFPILQERVNGRQLIWLDNAATTHKPRAVIDRLAYFYEHENSNIHRAAHELAARATDAYEGARDKVARFLGAGSAEEIIFVRGATEGINLIAKTWGAQHVGEGDEIIVSHLEHHANIVPWQQLAAAKGAKLRVIPVDDSGQVLLDEYGKLLNARTRIVAVTQVSNALGTVVPVKEIVAMAHAAGAKALVDGAQSVSHMRVNVQDIDADFFVFSGHKVFAPTGIGAVYGKREILEDMPPWQGGGNMIADVTFEKTIYHGPPTRFEAGTGNIADAVGLGAALDYVERIGMENIARYEHDLLAYATHGLLTIPGIRLIGTARDKASVLSFVLNGYTTEEVGRALNEEGIAVRSGHHCAQPILRRFGLEATVRPSLAFYNTCDEVDTLVAVLLRLASGRKSSR
;
A
#
# COMPACT_ATOMS: atom_id res chain seq x y z
N PRO A 1 -0.58 -73.04 3.08
CA PRO A 1 -1.64 -72.02 2.92
C PRO A 1 -1.69 -71.08 4.13
N GLY A 2 -1.19 -69.85 4.15
CA GLY A 2 -0.53 -68.93 3.22
C GLY A 2 -0.11 -67.75 4.12
N ALA A 3 1.19 -67.45 4.25
CA ALA A 3 1.89 -66.41 3.50
C ALA A 3 1.24 -65.02 3.68
N ALA A 4 1.75 -64.26 4.64
CA ALA A 4 1.73 -62.79 4.62
C ALA A 4 3.07 -62.34 4.01
N PRO A 5 3.08 -61.47 2.98
CA PRO A 5 4.31 -60.84 2.55
C PRO A 5 4.41 -59.39 3.05
N ASP A 6 5.64 -59.05 3.39
CA ASP A 6 6.20 -57.69 3.40
C ASP A 6 5.86 -56.95 2.10
N GLU A 7 5.45 -55.69 2.20
CA GLU A 7 5.57 -54.72 1.11
C GLU A 7 6.33 -53.49 1.57
N ALA A 8 7.63 -53.52 1.20
CA ALA A 8 8.40 -52.46 0.56
C ALA A 8 7.99 -51.00 0.83
N VAL A 9 8.82 -50.36 1.65
CA VAL A 9 9.02 -48.91 1.64
C VAL A 9 9.77 -48.57 0.36
N ASP A 10 9.06 -48.13 -0.67
CA ASP A 10 9.68 -47.72 -1.92
C ASP A 10 10.16 -46.27 -1.83
N ALA A 11 11.47 -46.11 -1.93
CA ALA A 11 12.19 -44.86 -1.82
C ALA A 11 11.91 -43.98 -3.05
N ALA A 12 11.41 -42.77 -2.82
CA ALA A 12 11.36 -41.75 -3.85
C ALA A 12 12.79 -41.35 -4.27
N PRO A 13 13.10 -41.22 -5.56
CA PRO A 13 14.46 -40.92 -6.00
C PRO A 13 14.80 -39.46 -5.71
N ALA A 14 15.82 -39.27 -4.88
CA ALA A 14 16.57 -38.03 -4.77
C ALA A 14 17.29 -37.77 -6.11
N ALA A 15 16.72 -36.91 -6.96
CA ALA A 15 17.42 -36.32 -8.08
C ALA A 15 17.74 -34.86 -7.74
N GLY A 16 19.01 -34.63 -7.40
CA GLY A 16 19.55 -33.32 -7.08
C GLY A 16 19.46 -32.32 -8.23
N ARG A 17 18.95 -31.14 -7.90
CA ARG A 17 19.63 -29.89 -8.22
C ARG A 17 19.74 -29.13 -6.91
N ALA A 18 20.97 -29.01 -6.39
CA ALA A 18 21.29 -27.91 -5.50
C ALA A 18 21.18 -26.63 -6.35
N ALA A 19 19.95 -26.13 -6.51
CA ALA A 19 19.76 -24.75 -6.86
C ALA A 19 20.34 -23.96 -5.69
N ASN A 20 21.33 -23.11 -5.94
CA ASN A 20 21.61 -22.03 -5.02
C ASN A 20 20.26 -21.43 -4.62
N PRO A 21 19.94 -21.27 -3.32
CA PRO A 21 18.71 -20.60 -2.94
C PRO A 21 18.71 -19.26 -3.68
N VAL A 22 17.75 -19.08 -4.59
CA VAL A 22 17.62 -17.83 -5.31
C VAL A 22 17.22 -16.82 -4.26
N LEU A 23 18.18 -15.97 -3.95
CA LEU A 23 18.17 -15.01 -2.88
C LEU A 23 17.79 -13.67 -3.52
N GLY A 24 16.57 -13.20 -3.28
CA GLY A 24 16.01 -12.02 -3.93
C GLY A 24 15.65 -12.22 -5.42
N VAL A 25 15.51 -11.11 -6.14
CA VAL A 25 15.22 -11.07 -7.58
C VAL A 25 16.55 -10.98 -8.36
N PRO A 26 16.72 -11.66 -9.51
CA PRO A 26 17.96 -11.59 -10.27
C PRO A 26 18.36 -10.16 -10.70
N GLU A 27 19.60 -9.73 -10.40
CA GLU A 27 20.11 -8.35 -10.58
C GLU A 27 19.97 -7.79 -12.01
N ALA A 28 19.91 -8.63 -13.04
CA ALA A 28 19.87 -8.21 -14.45
C ALA A 28 18.62 -7.39 -14.83
N TYR A 29 17.55 -7.43 -14.03
CA TYR A 29 16.26 -6.80 -14.35
C TYR A 29 15.97 -5.50 -13.58
N ALA A 30 16.71 -5.22 -12.50
CA ALA A 30 16.52 -4.02 -11.68
C ALA A 30 16.90 -2.71 -12.42
N ALA A 31 17.70 -2.79 -13.49
CA ALA A 31 18.30 -1.63 -14.15
C ALA A 31 17.68 -1.22 -15.50
N ALA A 32 16.58 -1.83 -15.96
CA ALA A 32 16.05 -1.57 -17.31
C ALA A 32 14.52 -1.51 -17.38
N LEU A 33 13.94 -0.35 -17.08
CA LEU A 33 12.58 -0.01 -17.52
C LEU A 33 12.63 0.66 -18.91
N PRO A 34 11.99 0.11 -19.95
CA PRO A 34 11.90 0.78 -21.24
C PRO A 34 10.92 1.96 -21.19
N VAL A 35 11.31 3.08 -21.80
CA VAL A 35 10.45 4.23 -22.07
C VAL A 35 9.44 3.84 -23.16
N VAL A 36 8.15 3.85 -22.83
CA VAL A 36 7.08 3.64 -23.82
C VAL A 36 6.88 4.95 -24.59
N ALA A 37 7.15 4.92 -25.90
CA ALA A 37 6.78 6.03 -26.78
C ALA A 37 5.23 6.11 -26.88
N PRO A 38 4.64 7.31 -26.92
CA PRO A 38 3.19 7.46 -27.05
C PRO A 38 2.69 6.78 -28.33
N PRO A 39 1.50 6.17 -28.31
CA PRO A 39 0.93 5.53 -29.49
C PRO A 39 0.73 6.57 -30.61
N GLN A 40 1.26 6.28 -31.80
CA GLN A 40 0.92 7.03 -33.01
C GLN A 40 -0.58 6.91 -33.27
N ALA A 41 -1.24 8.04 -33.46
CA ALA A 41 -2.66 8.09 -33.76
C ALA A 41 -2.97 7.30 -35.05
N PRO A 42 -3.97 6.40 -35.06
CA PRO A 42 -4.37 5.72 -36.28
C PRO A 42 -5.02 6.71 -37.25
N ASN A 43 -4.61 6.62 -38.52
CA ASN A 43 -5.21 7.33 -39.63
C ASN A 43 -6.59 6.70 -39.92
N VAL A 44 -7.68 7.41 -39.60
CA VAL A 44 -9.06 6.92 -39.82
C VAL A 44 -9.66 7.61 -41.06
N PRO A 45 -10.02 6.88 -42.14
CA PRO A 45 -10.86 7.41 -43.21
C PRO A 45 -12.30 7.58 -42.73
N GLY A 46 -12.95 8.64 -43.22
CA GLY A 46 -14.13 9.25 -42.62
C GLY A 46 -15.36 8.37 -42.36
N THR A 47 -16.06 8.70 -41.28
CA THR A 47 -17.34 8.13 -40.87
C THR A 47 -18.48 9.12 -41.16
N PRO A 48 -19.62 8.69 -41.73
CA PRO A 48 -20.76 9.55 -42.00
C PRO A 48 -21.56 9.92 -40.74
N SER A 49 -22.18 11.09 -40.80
CA SER A 49 -23.00 11.74 -39.78
C SER A 49 -24.28 10.98 -39.42
N SER A 50 -24.67 11.02 -38.14
CA SER A 50 -26.06 10.82 -37.70
C SER A 50 -26.35 11.70 -36.46
N PRO A 51 -27.58 12.22 -36.29
CA PRO A 51 -27.81 13.51 -35.66
C PRO A 51 -28.51 13.39 -34.29
N TYR A 52 -27.96 14.00 -33.24
CA TYR A 52 -28.76 14.51 -32.13
C TYR A 52 -28.15 15.83 -31.63
N TYR A 53 -28.93 16.89 -31.81
CA TYR A 53 -28.72 18.24 -31.33
C TYR A 53 -29.03 18.34 -29.83
N PHE A 54 -28.17 18.99 -29.04
CA PHE A 54 -28.56 20.15 -28.24
C PHE A 54 -27.35 21.06 -28.00
N LEU A 55 -27.55 22.33 -28.34
CA LEU A 55 -26.61 23.45 -28.35
C LEU A 55 -26.46 24.09 -26.95
N GLY A 56 -25.32 24.73 -26.72
CA GLY A 56 -25.05 25.56 -25.53
C GLY A 56 -23.64 26.17 -25.47
N GLU A 57 -23.21 26.80 -26.58
CA GLU A 57 -22.18 27.87 -26.74
C GLU A 57 -20.89 27.84 -25.88
N ALA A 58 -19.72 27.51 -26.43
CA ALA A 58 -18.85 28.29 -27.32
C ALA A 58 -17.92 29.29 -26.59
N SER A 59 -16.61 29.00 -26.60
CA SER A 59 -15.55 30.00 -26.78
C SER A 59 -14.31 29.29 -27.33
N ALA A 60 -14.05 29.54 -28.62
CA ALA A 60 -12.89 29.08 -29.36
C ALA A 60 -11.64 29.89 -28.95
N TYR A 61 -10.49 29.24 -28.87
CA TYR A 61 -9.18 29.91 -28.96
C TYR A 61 -8.36 29.30 -30.12
N PRO A 62 -7.66 30.13 -30.91
CA PRO A 62 -6.99 29.70 -32.13
C PRO A 62 -5.60 29.12 -31.87
N SER A 63 -5.23 28.18 -32.75
CA SER A 63 -3.92 27.54 -32.85
C SER A 63 -2.93 28.36 -33.71
N ALA A 64 -1.66 28.40 -33.26
CA ALA A 64 -0.38 28.44 -34.03
C ALA A 64 0.69 29.32 -33.32
N PRO A 65 2.01 29.19 -33.61
CA PRO A 65 2.77 28.07 -34.17
C PRO A 65 4.02 27.69 -33.32
N GLU A 66 4.64 26.58 -33.69
CA GLU A 66 5.94 26.07 -33.20
C GLU A 66 7.08 27.08 -33.38
N ALA A 67 7.96 27.16 -32.37
CA ALA A 67 9.30 27.73 -32.49
C ALA A 67 10.30 26.82 -31.76
N GLY A 68 11.30 26.35 -32.51
CA GLY A 68 12.25 25.34 -32.07
C GLY A 68 13.19 25.80 -30.96
N GLY A 69 13.53 24.85 -30.08
CA GLY A 69 14.52 25.02 -29.02
C GLY A 69 15.07 23.68 -28.57
N LYS A 70 16.32 23.41 -28.96
CA LYS A 70 17.31 22.41 -28.48
C LYS A 70 16.80 21.28 -27.56
N VAL A 71 16.87 20.06 -28.08
CA VAL A 71 16.79 18.79 -27.35
C VAL A 71 17.77 18.81 -26.17
N ARG A 72 17.25 18.79 -24.94
CA ARG A 72 18.01 18.43 -23.75
C ARG A 72 18.14 16.91 -23.74
N GLU A 73 19.36 16.39 -23.63
CA GLU A 73 19.61 14.99 -23.34
C GLU A 73 19.09 14.68 -21.93
N ASP A 74 17.88 14.12 -21.84
CA ASP A 74 17.34 13.56 -20.60
C ASP A 74 17.88 12.14 -20.41
N ARG A 75 19.12 12.05 -19.92
CA ARG A 75 19.63 10.83 -19.28
C ARG A 75 19.14 10.81 -17.83
N VAL A 76 18.07 10.08 -17.55
CA VAL A 76 17.57 9.86 -16.18
C VAL A 76 17.69 8.38 -15.84
N THR A 77 18.65 8.07 -14.97
CA THR A 77 18.76 6.78 -14.28
C THR A 77 17.83 6.75 -13.07
N ALA A 78 17.12 5.65 -12.87
CA ALA A 78 16.29 5.43 -11.69
C ALA A 78 17.17 5.39 -10.43
N ARG A 79 16.69 6.02 -9.35
CA ARG A 79 17.32 5.97 -8.01
C ARG A 79 16.31 5.38 -7.03
N SER A 80 16.80 4.54 -6.11
CA SER A 80 16.02 4.12 -4.94
C SER A 80 15.65 5.32 -4.09
N PHE A 81 14.59 5.21 -3.30
CA PHE A 81 14.18 6.20 -2.30
C PHE A 81 15.39 6.61 -1.46
N GLY A 82 15.82 7.86 -1.59
CA GLY A 82 16.90 8.43 -0.80
C GLY A 82 16.53 8.48 0.67
N LEU A 83 17.51 8.28 1.55
CA LEU A 83 17.32 8.43 2.99
C LEU A 83 17.08 9.93 3.30
N PRO A 84 16.23 10.27 4.28
CA PRO A 84 16.18 11.62 4.81
C PRO A 84 17.59 12.05 5.27
N GLY A 85 18.12 13.12 4.68
CA GLY A 85 19.47 13.65 5.00
C GLY A 85 20.59 13.24 4.04
N ASP A 86 20.35 12.45 2.99
CA ASP A 86 21.40 12.03 2.04
C ASP A 86 22.13 13.21 1.37
N ALA A 87 21.42 14.33 1.12
CA ALA A 87 22.02 15.53 0.56
C ALA A 87 22.91 16.28 1.58
N GLU A 88 22.53 16.28 2.86
CA GLU A 88 23.32 16.88 3.94
C GLU A 88 24.55 16.02 4.24
N LEU A 89 24.40 14.69 4.23
CA LEU A 89 25.49 13.73 4.38
C LEU A 89 26.48 13.82 3.23
N GLY A 90 26.00 13.94 1.98
CA GLY A 90 26.85 14.19 0.81
C GLY A 90 27.66 15.48 0.94
N SER A 91 27.02 16.57 1.40
CA SER A 91 27.70 17.85 1.61
C SER A 91 28.72 17.82 2.76
N LEU A 92 28.49 16.98 3.78
CA LEU A 92 29.41 16.77 4.90
C LEU A 92 30.61 15.90 4.49
N LEU A 93 30.39 14.90 3.62
CA LEU A 93 31.42 13.99 3.12
C LEU A 93 32.32 14.65 2.06
N ASP A 94 31.76 15.51 1.20
CA ASP A 94 32.53 16.31 0.23
C ASP A 94 33.51 17.28 0.92
N GLY A 95 33.30 17.60 2.20
CA GLY A 95 34.20 18.39 3.02
C GLY A 95 35.41 17.62 3.60
N ILE A 96 35.43 16.28 3.51
CA ILE A 96 36.44 15.44 4.18
C ILE A 96 37.57 15.02 3.22
N ASP A 97 37.35 15.05 1.90
CA ASP A 97 38.37 14.66 0.90
C ASP A 97 39.39 15.76 0.55
N GLY A 98 39.34 16.88 1.26
CA GLY A 98 40.19 18.05 1.03
C GLY A 98 41.33 18.23 2.03
N GLY A 99 42.26 17.28 2.15
CA GLY A 99 43.60 17.58 2.69
C GLY A 99 44.27 16.51 3.55
N GLN A 100 45.13 15.71 2.94
CA GLN A 100 46.24 15.09 3.65
C GLN A 100 47.16 16.19 4.21
N ARG A 101 47.09 16.45 5.51
CA ARG A 101 48.16 17.11 6.27
C ARG A 101 48.70 16.15 7.31
N SER A 102 49.93 15.69 7.11
CA SER A 102 50.68 14.93 8.11
C SER A 102 50.97 15.83 9.31
N ALA A 103 50.39 15.51 10.46
CA ALA A 103 50.83 16.04 11.74
C ALA A 103 51.25 14.85 12.61
N SER A 104 52.54 14.80 12.97
CA SER A 104 53.08 13.83 13.92
C SER A 104 52.55 14.14 15.34
N PRO A 105 52.17 13.13 16.15
CA PRO A 105 51.76 13.37 17.53
C PRO A 105 52.99 13.59 18.45
N PRO A 106 52.85 14.38 19.53
CA PRO A 106 53.89 14.52 20.55
C PRO A 106 53.97 13.25 21.42
N PRO A 107 55.09 12.99 22.12
CA PRO A 107 55.25 11.80 22.94
C PRO A 107 54.33 11.83 24.17
N ALA A 108 53.62 10.73 24.40
CA ALA A 108 52.74 10.54 25.55
C ALA A 108 53.55 10.42 26.86
N ALA A 109 53.17 11.21 27.86
CA ALA A 109 53.62 11.04 29.24
C ALA A 109 52.87 9.86 29.90
N ALA A 110 53.58 9.07 30.72
CA ALA A 110 53.03 7.89 31.39
C ALA A 110 52.03 8.27 32.51
N PRO A 111 50.94 7.50 32.74
CA PRO A 111 50.01 7.75 33.84
C PRO A 111 50.59 7.29 35.18
N ALA A 112 50.35 8.07 36.24
CA ALA A 112 50.86 7.85 37.59
C ALA A 112 50.03 6.87 38.46
N PHE A 113 49.22 5.99 37.85
CA PHE A 113 48.34 5.07 38.59
C PHE A 113 48.27 3.70 37.92
N TYR A 114 48.57 2.65 38.69
CA TYR A 114 48.76 1.25 38.23
C TYR A 114 47.48 0.50 37.81
N PHE A 115 46.32 1.16 37.80
CA PHE A 115 45.03 0.55 37.39
C PHE A 115 44.53 1.05 36.03
N LEU A 116 45.33 1.85 35.32
CA LEU A 116 45.06 2.32 33.96
C LEU A 116 45.97 1.58 32.96
N ASP A 117 45.83 0.26 32.87
CA ASP A 117 46.29 -0.46 31.69
C ASP A 117 45.25 -0.27 30.57
N PRO A 118 45.64 0.14 29.35
CA PRO A 118 44.71 0.20 28.24
C PRO A 118 44.33 -1.23 27.85
N VAL A 119 43.04 -1.55 27.94
CA VAL A 119 42.46 -2.72 27.30
C VAL A 119 42.80 -2.61 25.81
N ALA A 120 43.50 -3.60 25.26
CA ALA A 120 43.74 -3.67 23.83
C ALA A 120 42.39 -3.67 23.10
N GLU A 121 42.07 -2.57 22.42
CA GLU A 121 40.92 -2.48 21.53
C GLU A 121 41.11 -3.55 20.44
N GLN A 122 40.34 -4.63 20.55
CA GLN A 122 40.06 -5.46 19.38
C GLN A 122 39.30 -4.55 18.41
N PRO A 123 39.77 -4.37 17.16
CA PRO A 123 39.02 -3.60 16.19
C PRO A 123 37.65 -4.27 16.04
N ALA A 124 36.60 -3.51 16.35
CA ALA A 124 35.24 -3.91 16.04
C ALA A 124 35.19 -4.31 14.55
N PRO A 125 34.52 -5.42 14.19
CA PRO A 125 34.43 -5.81 12.79
C PRO A 125 33.84 -4.63 12.01
N ALA A 126 34.58 -4.15 11.02
CA ALA A 126 34.10 -3.11 10.13
C ALA A 126 32.80 -3.62 9.49
N VAL A 127 31.67 -3.04 9.92
CA VAL A 127 30.39 -3.27 9.25
C VAL A 127 30.55 -2.66 7.87
N ALA A 128 30.70 -3.51 6.86
CA ALA A 128 30.69 -3.07 5.47
C ALA A 128 29.37 -2.33 5.23
N GLN A 129 29.45 -1.01 5.10
CA GLN A 129 28.35 -0.21 4.57
C GLN A 129 28.10 -0.72 3.13
N GLY A 130 26.98 -1.43 2.93
CA GLY A 130 26.56 -1.89 1.60
C GLY A 130 26.11 -3.35 1.48
N ALA A 131 26.24 -4.19 2.53
CA ALA A 131 25.75 -5.57 2.46
C ALA A 131 24.40 -5.69 3.18
N HIS A 132 23.30 -5.32 2.51
CA HIS A 132 21.99 -5.77 2.95
C HIS A 132 21.90 -7.29 2.72
N PRO A 133 21.58 -8.10 3.74
CA PRO A 133 21.44 -9.53 3.53
C PRO A 133 20.34 -9.77 2.48
N PRO A 134 20.55 -10.72 1.56
CA PRO A 134 19.58 -11.01 0.53
C PRO A 134 18.23 -11.46 1.12
N PHE A 135 17.14 -11.05 0.49
CA PHE A 135 15.79 -11.38 0.93
C PHE A 135 15.47 -12.86 0.63
N ASP A 136 15.45 -13.70 1.67
CA ASP A 136 15.05 -15.11 1.55
C ASP A 136 13.52 -15.23 1.52
N VAL A 137 12.95 -15.12 0.31
CA VAL A 137 11.51 -15.27 0.09
C VAL A 137 11.00 -16.65 0.52
N HIS A 138 11.81 -17.72 0.38
CA HIS A 138 11.38 -19.06 0.73
C HIS A 138 11.29 -19.24 2.25
N ALA A 139 12.13 -18.55 3.03
CA ALA A 139 11.95 -18.45 4.47
C ALA A 139 10.63 -17.78 4.84
N VAL A 140 10.36 -16.61 4.26
CA VAL A 140 9.13 -15.87 4.53
C VAL A 140 7.89 -16.66 4.11
N ARG A 141 7.93 -17.37 2.97
CA ARG A 141 6.82 -18.21 2.50
C ARG A 141 6.44 -19.33 3.45
N ARG A 142 7.39 -19.88 4.23
CA ARG A 142 7.08 -20.92 5.22
C ARG A 142 6.19 -20.40 6.35
N ASP A 143 6.19 -19.10 6.59
CA ASP A 143 5.33 -18.49 7.61
C ASP A 143 3.86 -18.42 7.16
N PHE A 144 3.55 -18.58 5.86
CA PHE A 144 2.19 -18.51 5.32
C PHE A 144 1.67 -19.91 4.96
N PRO A 145 0.98 -20.59 5.88
CA PRO A 145 0.62 -22.00 5.68
C PRO A 145 -0.30 -22.23 4.48
N ILE A 146 -1.20 -21.30 4.18
CA ILE A 146 -2.13 -21.40 3.05
C ILE A 146 -1.42 -21.48 1.69
N LEU A 147 -0.18 -20.99 1.57
CA LEU A 147 0.59 -21.06 0.32
C LEU A 147 1.02 -22.49 -0.03
N GLN A 148 0.90 -23.45 0.90
CA GLN A 148 1.17 -24.87 0.66
C GLN A 148 -0.03 -25.61 0.07
N GLU A 149 -1.21 -24.98 0.04
CA GLU A 149 -2.43 -25.60 -0.49
C GLU A 149 -2.33 -25.87 -2.00
N ARG A 150 -3.11 -26.86 -2.45
CA ARG A 150 -3.29 -27.17 -3.87
C ARG A 150 -4.66 -26.75 -4.35
N VAL A 151 -4.71 -26.04 -5.48
CA VAL A 151 -5.94 -25.63 -6.16
C VAL A 151 -5.94 -26.23 -7.55
N ASN A 152 -7.03 -26.93 -7.91
CA ASN A 152 -7.15 -27.63 -9.20
C ASN A 152 -5.99 -28.61 -9.47
N GLY A 153 -5.48 -29.25 -8.41
CA GLY A 153 -4.33 -30.17 -8.48
C GLY A 153 -2.96 -29.50 -8.64
N ARG A 154 -2.92 -28.18 -8.77
CA ARG A 154 -1.70 -27.35 -8.93
C ARG A 154 -1.32 -26.70 -7.59
N GLN A 155 -0.06 -26.28 -7.44
CA GLN A 155 0.36 -25.47 -6.31
C GLN A 155 -0.36 -24.11 -6.36
N LEU A 156 -0.87 -23.61 -5.23
CA LEU A 156 -1.48 -22.28 -5.18
C LEU A 156 -0.45 -21.20 -5.53
N ILE A 157 -0.81 -20.34 -6.48
CA ILE A 157 -0.10 -19.10 -6.80
C ILE A 157 -1.05 -17.93 -6.50
N TRP A 158 -0.86 -17.27 -5.36
CA TRP A 158 -1.74 -16.20 -4.90
C TRP A 158 -1.25 -14.82 -5.35
N LEU A 159 -1.97 -14.21 -6.30
CA LEU A 159 -1.69 -12.88 -6.85
C LEU A 159 -2.90 -11.92 -6.69
N ASP A 160 -3.77 -12.11 -5.68
CA ASP A 160 -4.88 -11.19 -5.34
C ASP A 160 -4.66 -10.45 -4.00
N ASN A 161 -3.40 -10.12 -3.71
CA ASN A 161 -2.96 -9.45 -2.49
C ASN A 161 -3.61 -8.07 -2.28
N ALA A 162 -3.83 -7.31 -3.36
CA ALA A 162 -4.47 -5.99 -3.29
C ALA A 162 -5.97 -6.07 -2.92
N ALA A 163 -6.59 -7.27 -2.96
CA ALA A 163 -7.91 -7.51 -2.37
C ALA A 163 -7.77 -7.91 -0.89
N THR A 164 -6.96 -8.94 -0.60
CA THR A 164 -6.63 -9.36 0.76
C THR A 164 -5.32 -10.14 0.76
N THR A 165 -4.50 -9.97 1.79
CA THR A 165 -3.26 -10.75 1.94
C THR A 165 -3.51 -12.02 2.75
N HIS A 166 -2.60 -12.99 2.67
CA HIS A 166 -2.62 -14.13 3.58
C HIS A 166 -2.03 -13.78 4.94
N LYS A 167 -2.19 -14.69 5.91
CA LYS A 167 -1.85 -14.43 7.33
C LYS A 167 -0.64 -15.29 7.70
N PRO A 168 0.42 -14.70 8.27
CA PRO A 168 1.54 -15.48 8.76
C PRO A 168 1.12 -16.27 10.01
N ARG A 169 1.81 -17.36 10.28
CA ARG A 169 1.61 -18.24 11.44
C ARG A 169 1.59 -17.45 12.74
N ALA A 170 2.46 -16.46 12.89
CA ALA A 170 2.52 -15.59 14.06
C ALA A 170 1.19 -14.87 14.37
N VAL A 171 0.43 -14.45 13.36
CA VAL A 171 -0.89 -13.81 13.54
C VAL A 171 -1.94 -14.84 13.95
N ILE A 172 -1.92 -16.01 13.30
CA ILE A 172 -2.85 -17.11 13.59
C ILE A 172 -2.66 -17.58 15.04
N ASP A 173 -1.42 -17.82 15.43
CA ASP A 173 -1.07 -18.31 16.77
C ASP A 173 -1.38 -17.24 17.84
N ARG A 174 -1.18 -15.95 17.52
CA ARG A 174 -1.53 -14.87 18.44
C ARG A 174 -3.04 -14.81 18.72
N LEU A 175 -3.86 -14.98 17.68
CA LEU A 175 -5.32 -15.02 17.81
C LEU A 175 -5.76 -16.23 18.63
N ALA A 176 -5.21 -17.42 18.34
CA ALA A 176 -5.50 -18.64 19.10
C ALA A 176 -5.15 -18.43 20.58
N TYR A 177 -3.96 -17.93 20.87
CA TYR A 177 -3.52 -17.65 22.24
C TYR A 177 -4.45 -16.67 22.98
N PHE A 178 -4.89 -15.60 22.31
CA PHE A 178 -5.82 -14.65 22.91
C PHE A 178 -7.09 -15.36 23.40
N TYR A 179 -7.70 -16.18 22.54
CA TYR A 179 -8.94 -16.87 22.88
C TYR A 179 -8.74 -17.99 23.91
N GLU A 180 -7.59 -18.66 23.91
CA GLU A 180 -7.29 -19.73 24.85
C GLU A 180 -6.92 -19.22 26.26
N HIS A 181 -6.34 -18.02 26.37
CA HIS A 181 -5.66 -17.59 27.61
C HIS A 181 -5.95 -16.16 28.09
N GLU A 182 -6.47 -15.27 27.25
CA GLU A 182 -6.61 -13.84 27.57
C GLU A 182 -8.05 -13.32 27.43
N ASN A 183 -8.94 -14.02 26.73
CA ASN A 183 -10.25 -13.51 26.34
C ASN A 183 -11.10 -13.02 27.52
N SER A 184 -11.41 -11.72 27.48
CA SER A 184 -12.42 -11.08 28.29
C SER A 184 -12.85 -9.74 27.67
N ASN A 185 -13.85 -9.10 28.25
CA ASN A 185 -14.19 -7.73 27.88
C ASN A 185 -13.22 -6.74 28.58
N ILE A 186 -13.01 -5.57 27.98
CA ILE A 186 -11.95 -4.62 28.33
C ILE A 186 -12.43 -3.43 29.19
N HIS A 187 -11.49 -2.71 29.81
CA HIS A 187 -11.62 -1.44 30.53
C HIS A 187 -12.47 -1.38 31.82
N ARG A 188 -13.41 -2.29 32.05
CA ARG A 188 -14.43 -2.14 33.13
C ARG A 188 -14.50 -3.24 34.18
N ALA A 189 -13.56 -4.19 34.17
CA ALA A 189 -13.57 -5.31 35.11
C ALA A 189 -12.27 -5.40 35.92
N ALA A 190 -12.41 -5.67 37.22
CA ALA A 190 -11.31 -5.71 38.18
C ALA A 190 -10.60 -7.08 38.27
N HIS A 191 -10.93 -8.02 37.38
CA HIS A 191 -10.36 -9.37 37.39
C HIS A 191 -9.21 -9.50 36.39
N GLU A 192 -8.31 -10.43 36.67
CA GLU A 192 -7.06 -10.67 35.93
C GLU A 192 -7.25 -10.79 34.41
N LEU A 193 -8.25 -11.55 33.94
CA LEU A 193 -8.47 -11.72 32.48
C LEU A 193 -8.87 -10.42 31.77
N ALA A 194 -9.56 -9.49 32.45
CA ALA A 194 -9.92 -8.21 31.85
C ALA A 194 -8.71 -7.28 31.78
N ALA A 195 -7.82 -7.34 32.78
CA ALA A 195 -6.55 -6.62 32.73
C ALA A 195 -5.71 -7.11 31.54
N ARG A 196 -5.49 -8.43 31.40
CA ARG A 196 -4.75 -9.00 30.27
C ARG A 196 -5.35 -8.66 28.90
N ALA A 197 -6.67 -8.79 28.75
CA ALA A 197 -7.34 -8.42 27.51
C ALA A 197 -7.18 -6.93 27.19
N THR A 198 -7.26 -6.06 28.20
CA THR A 198 -7.09 -4.62 28.04
C THR A 198 -5.65 -4.28 27.66
N ASP A 199 -4.66 -4.85 28.35
CA ASP A 199 -3.24 -4.65 28.04
C ASP A 199 -2.89 -5.12 26.63
N ALA A 200 -3.44 -6.26 26.19
CA ALA A 200 -3.24 -6.76 24.83
C ALA A 200 -3.86 -5.83 23.78
N TYR A 201 -5.07 -5.32 24.05
CA TYR A 201 -5.80 -4.44 23.14
C TYR A 201 -5.13 -3.06 22.99
N GLU A 202 -4.80 -2.42 24.11
CA GLU A 202 -4.10 -1.12 24.10
C GLU A 202 -2.66 -1.27 23.61
N GLY A 203 -1.98 -2.38 23.94
CA GLY A 203 -0.68 -2.70 23.36
C GLY A 203 -0.72 -2.89 21.84
N ALA A 204 -1.85 -3.32 21.26
CA ALA A 204 -2.03 -3.32 19.82
C ALA A 204 -2.23 -1.91 19.25
N ARG A 205 -2.91 -1.02 19.98
CA ARG A 205 -3.07 0.39 19.59
C ARG A 205 -1.72 1.11 19.55
N ASP A 206 -0.87 0.87 20.55
CA ASP A 206 0.50 1.40 20.60
C ASP A 206 1.32 0.95 19.38
N LYS A 207 1.19 -0.32 18.97
CA LYS A 207 1.85 -0.84 17.78
C LYS A 207 1.36 -0.16 16.51
N VAL A 208 0.06 0.08 16.38
CA VAL A 208 -0.49 0.84 15.24
C VAL A 208 0.05 2.26 15.22
N ALA A 209 0.07 2.94 16.37
CA ALA A 209 0.60 4.30 16.48
C ALA A 209 2.08 4.36 16.06
N ARG A 210 2.91 3.46 16.59
CA ARG A 210 4.33 3.34 16.24
C ARG A 210 4.52 3.04 14.75
N PHE A 211 3.78 2.07 14.21
CA PHE A 211 3.88 1.65 12.82
C PHE A 211 3.57 2.78 11.84
N LEU A 212 2.58 3.61 12.16
CA LEU A 212 2.21 4.79 11.36
C LEU A 212 3.10 6.01 11.65
N GLY A 213 3.95 5.97 12.68
CA GLY A 213 4.66 7.15 13.16
C GLY A 213 3.73 8.23 13.70
N ALA A 214 2.63 7.87 14.36
CA ALA A 214 1.74 8.80 15.06
C ALA A 214 2.40 9.33 16.36
N GLY A 215 1.94 10.49 16.85
CA GLY A 215 2.47 11.10 18.08
C GLY A 215 1.95 10.43 19.35
N SER A 216 0.75 9.85 19.29
CA SER A 216 0.13 9.13 20.42
C SER A 216 -0.80 8.01 19.96
N ALA A 217 -0.95 6.99 20.79
CA ALA A 217 -1.99 5.97 20.61
C ALA A 217 -3.42 6.54 20.73
N GLU A 218 -3.59 7.68 21.41
CA GLU A 218 -4.90 8.35 21.51
C GLU A 218 -5.39 8.93 20.16
N GLU A 219 -4.50 9.02 19.18
CA GLU A 219 -4.80 9.43 17.81
C GLU A 219 -5.32 8.27 16.95
N ILE A 220 -5.32 7.05 17.48
CA ILE A 220 -5.68 5.82 16.76
C ILE A 220 -7.05 5.32 17.20
N ILE A 221 -7.98 5.25 16.25
CA ILE A 221 -9.33 4.69 16.43
C ILE A 221 -9.41 3.36 15.67
N PHE A 222 -9.82 2.30 16.35
CA PHE A 222 -10.11 1.02 15.73
C PHE A 222 -11.47 1.03 15.05
N VAL A 223 -11.49 0.48 13.83
CA VAL A 223 -12.69 0.34 12.98
C VAL A 223 -12.64 -1.03 12.30
N ARG A 224 -13.70 -1.44 11.58
CA ARG A 224 -13.71 -2.70 10.82
C ARG A 224 -12.80 -2.69 9.59
N GLY A 225 -12.40 -1.50 9.14
CA GLY A 225 -11.51 -1.27 7.99
C GLY A 225 -11.56 0.17 7.50
N ALA A 226 -10.73 0.49 6.51
CA ALA A 226 -10.62 1.84 5.92
C ALA A 226 -11.96 2.42 5.47
N THR A 227 -12.84 1.60 4.88
CA THR A 227 -14.20 2.04 4.46
C THR A 227 -15.02 2.57 5.63
N GLU A 228 -14.97 1.92 6.79
CA GLU A 228 -15.65 2.42 7.98
C GLU A 228 -14.98 3.68 8.50
N GLY A 229 -13.65 3.73 8.49
CA GLY A 229 -12.90 4.92 8.88
C GLY A 229 -13.24 6.17 8.07
N ILE A 230 -13.32 6.05 6.74
CA ILE A 230 -13.72 7.16 5.88
C ILE A 230 -15.18 7.58 6.16
N ASN A 231 -16.07 6.62 6.42
CA ASN A 231 -17.45 6.91 6.81
C ASN A 231 -17.54 7.63 8.14
N LEU A 232 -16.75 7.23 9.14
CA LEU A 232 -16.65 7.91 10.43
C LEU A 232 -16.28 9.37 10.20
N ILE A 233 -15.21 9.64 9.44
CA ILE A 233 -14.72 11.00 9.20
C ILE A 233 -15.75 11.82 8.42
N ALA A 234 -16.32 11.27 7.35
CA ALA A 234 -17.34 11.97 6.55
C ALA A 234 -18.62 12.30 7.36
N LYS A 235 -19.05 11.40 8.25
CA LYS A 235 -20.29 11.55 9.05
C LYS A 235 -20.13 12.33 10.34
N THR A 236 -18.89 12.58 10.78
CA THR A 236 -18.60 13.38 11.97
C THR A 236 -17.97 14.71 11.54
N TRP A 237 -16.65 14.73 11.32
CA TRP A 237 -15.92 15.90 10.89
C TRP A 237 -16.55 16.54 9.64
N GLY A 238 -16.80 15.75 8.60
CA GLY A 238 -17.38 16.23 7.35
C GLY A 238 -18.77 16.83 7.54
N ALA A 239 -19.64 16.19 8.34
CA ALA A 239 -20.99 16.67 8.61
C ALA A 239 -21.04 18.00 9.36
N GLN A 240 -20.02 18.30 10.19
CA GLN A 240 -19.87 19.55 10.92
C GLN A 240 -19.25 20.67 10.08
N HIS A 241 -18.31 20.34 9.19
CA HIS A 241 -17.44 21.33 8.54
C HIS A 241 -17.75 21.59 7.06
N VAL A 242 -18.60 20.78 6.43
CA VAL A 242 -18.98 20.94 5.01
C VAL A 242 -20.41 21.47 4.91
N GLY A 243 -20.58 22.59 4.20
CA GLY A 243 -21.87 23.20 3.91
C GLY A 243 -22.17 23.40 2.43
N GLU A 244 -23.25 24.14 2.16
CA GLU A 244 -23.71 24.43 0.80
C GLU A 244 -22.65 25.21 0.02
N GLY A 245 -22.31 24.73 -1.17
CA GLY A 245 -21.33 25.32 -2.08
C GLY A 245 -19.86 25.11 -1.67
N ASP A 246 -19.58 24.43 -0.56
CA ASP A 246 -18.22 24.00 -0.22
C ASP A 246 -17.75 22.90 -1.18
N GLU A 247 -16.44 22.67 -1.23
CA GLU A 247 -15.83 21.71 -2.14
C GLU A 247 -15.07 20.60 -1.38
N ILE A 248 -15.30 19.37 -1.82
CA ILE A 248 -14.56 18.18 -1.42
C ILE A 248 -13.74 17.74 -2.63
N ILE A 249 -12.43 17.62 -2.49
CA ILE A 249 -11.54 17.17 -3.56
C ILE A 249 -11.19 15.71 -3.35
N VAL A 250 -11.33 14.90 -4.40
CA VAL A 250 -10.83 13.51 -4.49
C VAL A 250 -9.96 13.36 -5.74
N SER A 251 -9.27 12.24 -5.93
CA SER A 251 -8.56 11.96 -7.21
C SER A 251 -9.33 11.00 -8.12
N HIS A 252 -8.91 10.86 -9.38
CA HIS A 252 -9.41 9.77 -10.21
C HIS A 252 -9.03 8.39 -9.67
N LEU A 253 -7.94 8.28 -8.91
CA LEU A 253 -7.37 7.01 -8.44
C LEU A 253 -8.12 6.40 -7.26
N GLU A 254 -9.16 7.07 -6.75
CA GLU A 254 -9.85 6.64 -5.54
C GLU A 254 -10.56 5.29 -5.69
N HIS A 255 -10.45 4.50 -4.63
CA HIS A 255 -11.34 3.37 -4.38
C HIS A 255 -12.75 3.90 -4.07
N HIS A 256 -13.79 3.11 -4.39
CA HIS A 256 -15.19 3.48 -4.11
C HIS A 256 -15.46 3.89 -2.65
N ALA A 257 -14.74 3.28 -1.72
CA ALA A 257 -14.79 3.62 -0.29
C ALA A 257 -14.34 5.06 0.01
N ASN A 258 -13.48 5.64 -0.82
CA ASN A 258 -13.04 7.04 -0.75
C ASN A 258 -13.72 7.94 -1.80
N ILE A 259 -14.88 7.52 -2.32
CA ILE A 259 -15.73 8.32 -3.23
C ILE A 259 -17.13 8.44 -2.65
N VAL A 260 -17.76 7.30 -2.39
CA VAL A 260 -19.20 7.22 -2.05
C VAL A 260 -19.55 8.00 -0.78
N PRO A 261 -18.77 7.95 0.33
CA PRO A 261 -19.10 8.73 1.53
C PRO A 261 -19.08 10.24 1.26
N TRP A 262 -18.15 10.72 0.43
CA TRP A 262 -18.04 12.12 0.05
C TRP A 262 -19.16 12.56 -0.88
N GLN A 263 -19.58 11.71 -1.82
CA GLN A 263 -20.76 11.96 -2.65
C GLN A 263 -22.03 12.07 -1.81
N GLN A 264 -22.20 11.18 -0.83
CA GLN A 264 -23.34 11.22 0.09
C GLN A 264 -23.35 12.51 0.92
N LEU A 265 -22.19 12.90 1.48
CA LEU A 265 -22.05 14.15 2.22
C LEU A 265 -22.34 15.36 1.34
N ALA A 266 -21.76 15.41 0.13
CA ALA A 266 -21.97 16.48 -0.82
C ALA A 266 -23.45 16.64 -1.20
N ALA A 267 -24.13 15.54 -1.52
CA ALA A 267 -25.56 15.53 -1.81
C ALA A 267 -26.40 16.00 -0.61
N ALA A 268 -26.05 15.59 0.60
CA ALA A 268 -26.79 15.97 1.82
C ALA A 268 -26.59 17.44 2.23
N LYS A 269 -25.42 18.01 1.93
CA LYS A 269 -25.03 19.36 2.36
C LYS A 269 -25.08 20.42 1.26
N GLY A 270 -25.35 20.03 0.01
CA GLY A 270 -25.25 20.94 -1.15
C GLY A 270 -23.80 21.30 -1.51
N ALA A 271 -22.82 20.47 -1.13
CA ALA A 271 -21.42 20.67 -1.48
C ALA A 271 -21.11 20.10 -2.88
N LYS A 272 -19.91 20.37 -3.40
CA LYS A 272 -19.45 19.91 -4.71
C LYS A 272 -18.27 18.97 -4.58
N LEU A 273 -18.31 17.87 -5.33
CA LEU A 273 -17.14 17.00 -5.48
C LEU A 273 -16.30 17.50 -6.67
N ARG A 274 -15.00 17.69 -6.45
CA ARG A 274 -14.00 18.04 -7.48
C ARG A 274 -13.00 16.90 -7.58
N VAL A 275 -12.49 16.63 -8.79
CA VAL A 275 -11.68 15.44 -9.06
C VAL A 275 -10.33 15.82 -9.64
N ILE A 276 -9.24 15.39 -9.01
CA ILE A 276 -7.88 15.56 -9.50
C ILE A 276 -7.67 14.65 -10.71
N PRO A 277 -7.29 15.19 -11.88
CA PRO A 277 -7.02 14.39 -13.07
C PRO A 277 -5.69 13.63 -12.98
N VAL A 278 -5.56 12.61 -13.82
CA VAL A 278 -4.34 11.84 -14.02
C VAL A 278 -3.92 11.88 -15.49
N ASP A 279 -2.63 11.72 -15.77
CA ASP A 279 -2.11 11.55 -17.13
C ASP A 279 -2.34 10.12 -17.67
N ASP A 280 -1.93 9.86 -18.91
CA ASP A 280 -2.13 8.56 -19.57
C ASP A 280 -1.28 7.43 -18.97
N SER A 281 -0.27 7.76 -18.16
CA SER A 281 0.46 6.77 -17.34
C SER A 281 -0.30 6.42 -16.06
N GLY A 282 -1.26 7.26 -15.65
CA GLY A 282 -1.99 7.13 -14.40
C GLY A 282 -1.35 7.90 -13.24
N GLN A 283 -0.44 8.84 -13.53
CA GLN A 283 0.16 9.74 -12.54
C GLN A 283 -0.78 10.93 -12.27
N VAL A 284 -0.89 11.35 -11.01
CA VAL A 284 -1.68 12.53 -10.62
C VAL A 284 -1.07 13.81 -11.20
N LEU A 285 -1.92 14.68 -11.76
CA LEU A 285 -1.51 15.98 -12.30
C LEU A 285 -1.58 17.07 -11.22
N LEU A 286 -0.44 17.35 -10.59
CA LEU A 286 -0.35 18.32 -9.47
C LEU A 286 -0.67 19.76 -9.89
N ASP A 287 -0.30 20.17 -11.10
CA ASP A 287 -0.65 21.50 -11.62
C ASP A 287 -2.16 21.69 -11.74
N GLU A 288 -2.88 20.64 -12.15
CA GLU A 288 -4.34 20.66 -12.21
C GLU A 288 -4.97 20.63 -10.82
N TYR A 289 -4.40 19.87 -9.88
CA TYR A 289 -4.81 19.90 -8.49
C TYR A 289 -4.70 21.31 -7.89
N GLY A 290 -3.60 22.02 -8.12
CA GLY A 290 -3.40 23.39 -7.65
C GLY A 290 -4.51 24.35 -8.11
N LYS A 291 -5.05 24.16 -9.32
CA LYS A 291 -6.17 24.95 -9.87
C LYS A 291 -7.52 24.62 -9.24
N LEU A 292 -7.66 23.46 -8.61
CA LEU A 292 -8.89 23.06 -7.91
C LEU A 292 -8.99 23.70 -6.52
N LEU A 293 -7.85 23.96 -5.88
CA LEU A 293 -7.78 24.49 -4.51
C LEU A 293 -8.26 25.95 -4.44
N ASN A 294 -9.15 26.22 -3.49
CA ASN A 294 -9.67 27.57 -3.23
C ASN A 294 -10.29 27.67 -1.82
N ALA A 295 -10.79 28.84 -1.44
CA ALA A 295 -11.35 29.10 -0.10
C ALA A 295 -12.62 28.28 0.24
N ARG A 296 -13.25 27.63 -0.76
CA ARG A 296 -14.39 26.72 -0.57
C ARG A 296 -13.94 25.28 -0.33
N THR A 297 -12.68 24.94 -0.60
CA THR A 297 -12.14 23.61 -0.33
C THR A 297 -12.14 23.36 1.17
N ARG A 298 -12.82 22.30 1.61
CA ARG A 298 -12.86 21.90 3.03
C ARG A 298 -11.96 20.72 3.31
N ILE A 299 -11.97 19.74 2.42
CA ILE A 299 -11.16 18.53 2.58
C ILE A 299 -10.70 17.99 1.23
N VAL A 300 -9.47 17.49 1.22
CA VAL A 300 -8.86 16.74 0.13
C VAL A 300 -8.69 15.31 0.62
N ALA A 301 -9.36 14.35 -0.04
CA ALA A 301 -9.31 12.94 0.31
C ALA A 301 -8.67 12.15 -0.84
N VAL A 302 -7.45 11.67 -0.64
CA VAL A 302 -6.67 10.99 -1.69
C VAL A 302 -6.10 9.66 -1.23
N THR A 303 -6.04 8.69 -2.13
CA THR A 303 -5.29 7.46 -1.88
C THR A 303 -3.79 7.71 -1.90
N GLN A 304 -3.02 7.03 -1.05
CA GLN A 304 -1.55 7.04 -1.13
C GLN A 304 -1.03 6.12 -2.23
N VAL A 305 -1.71 4.99 -2.45
CA VAL A 305 -1.35 4.01 -3.48
C VAL A 305 -2.63 3.49 -4.13
N SER A 306 -2.76 3.69 -5.45
CA SER A 306 -3.93 3.21 -6.20
C SER A 306 -4.05 1.69 -6.14
N ASN A 307 -5.22 1.17 -5.77
CA ASN A 307 -5.45 -0.26 -5.71
C ASN A 307 -5.60 -0.93 -7.09
N ALA A 308 -5.96 -0.15 -8.11
CA ALA A 308 -6.13 -0.64 -9.47
C ALA A 308 -4.86 -0.41 -10.27
N LEU A 309 -4.30 0.80 -10.19
CA LEU A 309 -3.14 1.16 -11.00
C LEU A 309 -1.83 0.95 -10.29
N GLY A 310 -1.76 0.76 -8.97
CA GLY A 310 -0.51 0.73 -8.22
C GLY A 310 0.22 2.08 -8.12
N THR A 311 -0.22 3.13 -8.81
CA THR A 311 0.39 4.47 -8.77
C THR A 311 0.58 4.94 -7.33
N VAL A 312 1.81 5.35 -6.99
CA VAL A 312 2.13 6.05 -5.73
C VAL A 312 1.83 7.54 -5.90
N VAL A 313 0.95 8.06 -5.04
CA VAL A 313 0.54 9.46 -5.07
C VAL A 313 1.49 10.28 -4.19
N PRO A 314 1.95 11.47 -4.64
CA PRO A 314 2.80 12.36 -3.84
C PRO A 314 2.00 13.05 -2.72
N VAL A 315 1.54 12.26 -1.74
CA VAL A 315 0.59 12.70 -0.70
C VAL A 315 1.15 13.83 0.16
N LYS A 316 2.46 13.88 0.41
CA LYS A 316 3.10 14.96 1.18
C LYS A 316 2.92 16.32 0.51
N GLU A 317 3.13 16.38 -0.81
CA GLU A 317 2.91 17.60 -1.60
C GLU A 317 1.42 17.96 -1.66
N ILE A 318 0.55 16.95 -1.84
CA ILE A 318 -0.91 17.17 -1.88
C ILE A 318 -1.42 17.74 -0.55
N VAL A 319 -0.98 17.18 0.58
CA VAL A 319 -1.36 17.61 1.93
C VAL A 319 -0.85 19.03 2.19
N ALA A 320 0.42 19.32 1.89
CA ALA A 320 0.98 20.66 2.07
C ALA A 320 0.21 21.73 1.27
N MET A 321 -0.16 21.44 0.02
CA MET A 321 -0.98 22.33 -0.80
C MET A 321 -2.41 22.46 -0.26
N ALA A 322 -3.01 21.38 0.27
CA ALA A 322 -4.35 21.43 0.89
C ALA A 322 -4.35 22.36 2.12
N HIS A 323 -3.35 22.23 2.98
CA HIS A 323 -3.18 23.07 4.16
C HIS A 323 -2.94 24.53 3.80
N ALA A 324 -2.13 24.80 2.76
CA ALA A 324 -1.92 26.16 2.27
C ALA A 324 -3.23 26.83 1.79
N ALA A 325 -4.21 26.03 1.34
CA ALA A 325 -5.56 26.49 1.00
C ALA A 325 -6.55 26.52 2.18
N GLY A 326 -6.11 26.12 3.38
CA GLY A 326 -6.94 26.03 4.59
C GLY A 326 -7.85 24.79 4.65
N ALA A 327 -7.62 23.80 3.77
CA ALA A 327 -8.37 22.54 3.75
C ALA A 327 -7.69 21.47 4.61
N LYS A 328 -8.48 20.48 5.06
CA LYS A 328 -7.98 19.26 5.71
C LYS A 328 -7.59 18.20 4.69
N ALA A 329 -6.76 17.24 5.07
CA ALA A 329 -6.33 16.16 4.21
C ALA A 329 -6.57 14.77 4.82
N LEU A 330 -7.34 13.94 4.12
CA LEU A 330 -7.48 12.50 4.40
C LEU A 330 -6.62 11.71 3.41
N VAL A 331 -5.80 10.80 3.95
CA VAL A 331 -5.01 9.86 3.16
C VAL A 331 -5.56 8.44 3.31
N ASP A 332 -6.02 7.84 2.21
CA ASP A 332 -6.36 6.43 2.14
C ASP A 332 -5.11 5.59 1.91
N GLY A 333 -4.59 5.04 2.99
CA GLY A 333 -3.39 4.20 3.03
C GLY A 333 -3.66 2.71 2.93
N ALA A 334 -4.87 2.28 2.54
CA ALA A 334 -5.23 0.86 2.55
C ALA A 334 -4.30 -0.03 1.71
N GLN A 335 -3.62 0.50 0.70
CA GLN A 335 -2.59 -0.21 -0.05
C GLN A 335 -1.16 0.14 0.39
N SER A 336 -0.88 1.35 0.87
CA SER A 336 0.50 1.75 1.17
C SER A 336 1.08 0.98 2.36
N VAL A 337 0.28 0.72 3.39
CA VAL A 337 0.72 0.12 4.67
C VAL A 337 1.38 -1.26 4.53
N SER A 338 1.15 -1.99 3.44
CA SER A 338 1.79 -3.29 3.18
C SER A 338 3.00 -3.21 2.26
N HIS A 339 3.21 -2.09 1.57
CA HIS A 339 4.15 -1.98 0.46
C HIS A 339 5.26 -0.93 0.70
N MET A 340 5.03 0.04 1.57
CA MET A 340 5.98 1.12 1.85
C MET A 340 5.87 1.63 3.28
N ARG A 341 6.97 2.20 3.79
CA ARG A 341 6.95 2.86 5.09
C ARG A 341 6.01 4.08 5.06
N VAL A 342 5.21 4.20 6.11
CA VAL A 342 4.29 5.33 6.31
C VAL A 342 4.74 6.08 7.56
N ASN A 343 4.73 7.41 7.49
CA ASN A 343 4.88 8.28 8.65
C ASN A 343 3.85 9.42 8.52
N VAL A 344 2.79 9.37 9.33
CA VAL A 344 1.68 10.32 9.25
C VAL A 344 2.09 11.73 9.69
N GLN A 345 3.09 11.87 10.56
CA GLN A 345 3.64 13.17 10.95
C GLN A 345 4.49 13.77 9.82
N ASP A 346 5.28 12.96 9.10
CA ASP A 346 6.07 13.46 7.96
C ASP A 346 5.18 13.85 6.76
N ILE A 347 4.09 13.11 6.54
CA ILE A 347 3.07 13.46 5.54
C ILE A 347 2.26 14.68 5.98
N ASP A 348 2.21 14.96 7.29
CA ASP A 348 1.35 15.93 7.96
C ASP A 348 -0.16 15.66 7.74
N ALA A 349 -0.56 14.41 7.55
CA ALA A 349 -1.95 14.06 7.27
C ALA A 349 -2.86 14.47 8.45
N ASP A 350 -4.04 15.04 8.17
CA ASP A 350 -5.05 15.29 9.23
C ASP A 350 -5.75 13.99 9.62
N PHE A 351 -5.97 13.12 8.63
CA PHE A 351 -6.49 11.77 8.80
C PHE A 351 -5.74 10.77 7.93
N PHE A 352 -5.54 9.56 8.44
CA PHE A 352 -5.00 8.44 7.67
C PHE A 352 -5.79 7.17 7.98
N VAL A 353 -6.15 6.38 6.97
CA VAL A 353 -6.95 5.16 7.17
C VAL A 353 -6.31 3.95 6.53
N PHE A 354 -6.45 2.78 7.15
CA PHE A 354 -6.08 1.50 6.53
C PHE A 354 -6.91 0.33 7.05
N SER A 355 -6.87 -0.79 6.31
CA SER A 355 -7.54 -2.04 6.67
C SER A 355 -6.53 -3.12 7.05
N GLY A 356 -6.74 -3.80 8.18
CA GLY A 356 -5.85 -4.84 8.68
C GLY A 356 -5.68 -6.01 7.69
N HIS A 357 -6.75 -6.43 7.02
CA HIS A 357 -6.70 -7.57 6.09
C HIS A 357 -5.79 -7.36 4.86
N LYS A 358 -5.30 -6.13 4.63
CA LYS A 358 -4.31 -5.80 3.60
C LYS A 358 -2.88 -5.73 4.14
N VAL A 359 -2.69 -5.67 5.46
CA VAL A 359 -1.39 -5.75 6.14
C VAL A 359 -1.29 -7.04 6.96
N PHE A 360 -1.68 -8.16 6.34
CA PHE A 360 -1.51 -9.53 6.86
C PHE A 360 -2.23 -9.84 8.18
N ALA A 361 -3.07 -8.91 8.63
CA ALA A 361 -3.89 -9.04 9.83
C ALA A 361 -5.26 -9.69 9.52
N PRO A 362 -6.07 -9.98 10.55
CA PRO A 362 -7.41 -10.52 10.38
C PRO A 362 -8.35 -9.57 9.60
N THR A 363 -9.45 -10.13 9.10
CA THR A 363 -10.56 -9.33 8.56
C THR A 363 -11.35 -8.66 9.68
N GLY A 364 -12.10 -7.60 9.37
CA GLY A 364 -12.99 -6.98 10.36
C GLY A 364 -12.28 -6.07 11.37
N ILE A 365 -11.01 -5.75 11.13
CA ILE A 365 -10.24 -4.76 11.86
C ILE A 365 -9.44 -3.87 10.90
N GLY A 366 -9.29 -2.60 11.27
CA GLY A 366 -8.46 -1.58 10.65
C GLY A 366 -8.36 -0.39 11.60
N ALA A 367 -7.72 0.67 11.15
CA ALA A 367 -7.53 1.85 11.99
C ALA A 367 -7.70 3.15 11.22
N VAL A 368 -8.11 4.16 11.97
CA VAL A 368 -8.06 5.57 11.61
C VAL A 368 -7.05 6.23 12.51
N TYR A 369 -6.05 6.88 11.92
CA TYR A 369 -5.32 7.95 12.56
C TYR A 369 -6.05 9.27 12.31
N GLY A 370 -6.15 10.10 13.35
CA GLY A 370 -6.53 11.50 13.20
C GLY A 370 -5.77 12.36 14.19
N LYS A 371 -5.32 13.54 13.76
CA LYS A 371 -4.62 14.48 14.66
C LYS A 371 -5.46 14.77 15.89
N ARG A 372 -4.85 14.72 17.07
CA ARG A 372 -5.53 14.85 18.37
C ARG A 372 -6.48 16.04 18.41
N GLU A 373 -6.02 17.22 18.02
CA GLU A 373 -6.79 18.47 18.07
C GLU A 373 -8.04 18.44 17.17
N ILE A 374 -8.03 17.62 16.13
CA ILE A 374 -9.19 17.42 15.24
C ILE A 374 -10.16 16.42 15.88
N LEU A 375 -9.64 15.32 16.43
CA LEU A 375 -10.45 14.30 17.10
C LEU A 375 -11.16 14.83 18.35
N GLU A 376 -10.55 15.76 19.07
CA GLU A 376 -11.14 16.39 20.26
C GLU A 376 -12.40 17.20 19.94
N ASP A 377 -12.45 17.86 18.78
CA ASP A 377 -13.61 18.64 18.30
C ASP A 377 -14.69 17.77 17.62
N MET A 378 -14.32 16.60 17.12
CA MET A 378 -15.26 15.73 16.39
C MET A 378 -16.37 15.13 17.29
N PRO A 379 -17.64 15.18 16.86
CA PRO A 379 -18.75 14.59 17.60
C PRO A 379 -18.72 13.05 17.53
N PRO A 380 -19.34 12.33 18.48
CA PRO A 380 -19.45 10.89 18.40
C PRO A 380 -20.17 10.45 17.12
N TRP A 381 -19.76 9.33 16.55
CA TRP A 381 -20.39 8.76 15.36
C TRP A 381 -21.48 7.74 15.72
N GLN A 382 -21.08 6.64 16.37
CA GLN A 382 -21.97 5.60 16.88
C GLN A 382 -22.18 5.84 18.37
N GLY A 383 -23.41 5.61 18.87
CA GLY A 383 -23.75 5.76 20.28
C GLY A 383 -24.00 4.41 20.94
N GLY A 384 -23.52 4.24 22.16
CA GLY A 384 -23.70 3.01 22.93
C GLY A 384 -22.79 2.95 24.15
N GLY A 385 -22.63 1.76 24.73
CA GLY A 385 -21.64 1.56 25.80
C GLY A 385 -20.21 1.87 25.34
N ASN A 386 -19.26 1.87 26.27
CA ASN A 386 -17.84 2.17 26.06
C ASN A 386 -17.47 3.63 25.80
N MET A 387 -18.16 4.31 24.88
CA MET A 387 -17.85 5.68 24.46
C MET A 387 -18.36 6.79 25.40
N ILE A 388 -19.08 6.41 26.46
CA ILE A 388 -19.78 7.30 27.40
C ILE A 388 -18.99 7.40 28.70
N ALA A 389 -18.77 8.62 29.18
CA ALA A 389 -18.21 8.93 30.50
C ALA A 389 -19.30 8.97 31.59
N ASP A 390 -20.47 9.54 31.29
CA ASP A 390 -21.63 9.58 32.19
C ASP A 390 -22.96 9.59 31.41
N VAL A 391 -24.00 8.95 31.94
CA VAL A 391 -25.34 8.89 31.32
C VAL A 391 -26.45 9.08 32.34
N THR A 392 -27.29 10.08 32.08
CA THR A 392 -28.59 10.27 32.72
C THR A 392 -29.71 10.21 31.67
N PHE A 393 -30.97 10.25 32.08
CA PHE A 393 -32.09 10.31 31.14
C PHE A 393 -32.16 11.64 30.37
N GLU A 394 -31.60 12.70 30.95
CA GLU A 394 -31.60 14.05 30.39
C GLU A 394 -30.36 14.35 29.53
N LYS A 395 -29.22 13.71 29.82
CA LYS A 395 -27.95 14.05 29.17
C LYS A 395 -26.98 12.87 29.13
N THR A 396 -26.15 12.86 28.09
CA THR A 396 -24.97 11.99 27.98
C THR A 396 -23.70 12.84 27.91
N ILE A 397 -22.66 12.43 28.63
CA ILE A 397 -21.30 12.98 28.57
C ILE A 397 -20.41 11.91 27.95
N TYR A 398 -19.66 12.27 26.90
CA TYR A 398 -18.81 11.34 26.15
C TYR A 398 -17.36 11.37 26.65
N HIS A 399 -16.65 10.27 26.46
CA HIS A 399 -15.19 10.23 26.64
C HIS A 399 -14.46 11.10 25.59
N GLY A 400 -13.16 11.33 25.82
CA GLY A 400 -12.25 11.86 24.81
C GLY A 400 -11.94 10.83 23.71
N PRO A 401 -11.23 11.25 22.64
CA PRO A 401 -10.63 10.30 21.71
C PRO A 401 -9.63 9.37 22.41
N PRO A 402 -9.45 8.13 21.92
CA PRO A 402 -10.14 7.52 20.79
C PRO A 402 -11.48 6.88 21.19
N THR A 403 -11.68 6.65 22.50
CA THR A 403 -12.83 5.91 23.06
C THR A 403 -14.18 6.48 22.66
N ARG A 404 -14.29 7.80 22.43
CA ARG A 404 -15.51 8.46 21.89
C ARG A 404 -16.06 7.79 20.63
N PHE A 405 -15.19 7.20 19.81
CA PHE A 405 -15.52 6.66 18.50
C PHE A 405 -15.68 5.14 18.46
N GLU A 406 -15.42 4.46 19.58
CA GLU A 406 -15.41 2.99 19.70
C GLU A 406 -16.60 2.52 20.53
N ALA A 407 -17.81 2.68 19.99
CA ALA A 407 -19.03 2.33 20.68
C ALA A 407 -19.23 0.81 20.78
N GLY A 408 -19.61 0.34 21.97
CA GLY A 408 -19.87 -1.07 22.28
C GLY A 408 -18.60 -1.88 22.51
N THR A 409 -18.75 -3.21 22.56
CA THR A 409 -17.61 -4.13 22.61
C THR A 409 -16.94 -4.16 21.24
N GLY A 410 -15.67 -3.74 21.17
CA GLY A 410 -14.90 -3.72 19.93
C GLY A 410 -14.45 -5.12 19.46
N ASN A 411 -13.75 -5.16 18.33
CA ASN A 411 -13.15 -6.38 17.81
C ASN A 411 -11.78 -6.64 18.48
N ILE A 412 -11.82 -7.08 19.74
CA ILE A 412 -10.66 -7.12 20.65
C ILE A 412 -9.56 -8.07 20.13
N ALA A 413 -9.90 -9.33 19.87
CA ALA A 413 -8.94 -10.34 19.43
C ALA A 413 -8.27 -9.94 18.10
N ASP A 414 -9.05 -9.41 17.15
CA ASP A 414 -8.49 -9.03 15.85
C ASP A 414 -7.63 -7.76 15.92
N ALA A 415 -7.90 -6.82 16.84
CA ALA A 415 -6.97 -5.72 17.13
C ALA A 415 -5.62 -6.26 17.62
N VAL A 416 -5.65 -7.24 18.52
CA VAL A 416 -4.45 -7.94 18.98
C VAL A 416 -3.74 -8.66 17.82
N GLY A 417 -4.48 -9.33 16.96
CA GLY A 417 -3.98 -9.96 15.73
C GLY A 417 -3.37 -8.96 14.74
N LEU A 418 -3.94 -7.76 14.63
CA LEU A 418 -3.38 -6.64 13.87
C LEU A 418 -2.03 -6.22 14.47
N GLY A 419 -1.92 -6.05 15.78
CA GLY A 419 -0.64 -5.77 16.43
C GLY A 419 0.45 -6.79 16.08
N ALA A 420 0.12 -8.09 16.09
CA ALA A 420 1.07 -9.14 15.70
C ALA A 420 1.44 -9.11 14.22
N ALA A 421 0.52 -8.71 13.34
CA ALA A 421 0.79 -8.57 11.91
C ALA A 421 1.76 -7.40 11.65
N LEU A 422 1.58 -6.29 12.36
CA LEU A 422 2.48 -5.15 12.29
C LEU A 422 3.88 -5.51 12.81
N ASP A 423 4.00 -6.16 13.96
CA ASP A 423 5.29 -6.64 14.46
C ASP A 423 5.98 -7.59 13.45
N TYR A 424 5.22 -8.46 12.78
CA TYR A 424 5.75 -9.38 11.78
C TYR A 424 6.36 -8.62 10.59
N VAL A 425 5.66 -7.60 10.10
CA VAL A 425 6.11 -6.75 8.98
C VAL A 425 7.30 -5.89 9.40
N GLU A 426 7.27 -5.28 10.59
CA GLU A 426 8.39 -4.50 11.15
C GLU A 426 9.65 -5.35 11.32
N ARG A 427 9.51 -6.61 11.74
CA ARG A 427 10.62 -7.55 11.89
C ARG A 427 11.32 -7.89 10.58
N ILE A 428 10.57 -7.97 9.47
CA ILE A 428 11.16 -8.13 8.13
C ILE A 428 11.83 -6.81 7.69
N GLY A 429 11.21 -5.69 8.06
CA GLY A 429 11.63 -4.34 7.70
C GLY A 429 10.93 -3.86 6.44
N MET A 430 10.24 -2.72 6.54
CA MET A 430 9.46 -2.16 5.43
C MET A 430 10.31 -1.80 4.21
N GLU A 431 11.56 -1.39 4.44
CA GLU A 431 12.52 -1.06 3.39
C GLU A 431 12.97 -2.32 2.63
N ASN A 432 13.09 -3.46 3.32
CA ASN A 432 13.40 -4.74 2.68
C ASN A 432 12.22 -5.25 1.85
N ILE A 433 11.01 -5.15 2.40
CA ILE A 433 9.76 -5.48 1.70
C ILE A 433 9.63 -4.63 0.44
N ALA A 434 9.72 -3.31 0.57
CA ALA A 434 9.55 -2.37 -0.54
C ALA A 434 10.57 -2.63 -1.65
N ARG A 435 11.85 -2.88 -1.31
CA ARG A 435 12.89 -3.20 -2.28
C ARG A 435 12.60 -4.51 -3.02
N TYR A 436 12.34 -5.59 -2.29
CA TYR A 436 12.07 -6.90 -2.89
C TYR A 436 10.84 -6.86 -3.81
N GLU A 437 9.76 -6.22 -3.35
CA GLU A 437 8.55 -6.08 -4.13
C GLU A 437 8.74 -5.19 -5.37
N HIS A 438 9.55 -4.14 -5.28
CA HIS A 438 9.91 -3.31 -6.42
C HIS A 438 10.66 -4.12 -7.48
N ASP A 439 11.67 -4.90 -7.07
CA ASP A 439 12.43 -5.74 -7.99
C ASP A 439 11.52 -6.78 -8.66
N LEU A 440 10.59 -7.37 -7.89
CA LEU A 440 9.65 -8.37 -8.41
C LEU A 440 8.63 -7.74 -9.36
N LEU A 441 8.17 -6.51 -9.07
CA LEU A 441 7.32 -5.73 -9.96
C LEU A 441 8.04 -5.42 -11.28
N ALA A 442 9.32 -5.03 -11.24
CA ALA A 442 10.11 -4.77 -12.43
C ALA A 442 10.27 -6.05 -13.29
N TYR A 443 10.60 -7.18 -12.65
CA TYR A 443 10.68 -8.49 -13.30
C TYR A 443 9.36 -8.88 -13.97
N ALA A 444 8.25 -8.77 -13.25
CA ALA A 444 6.93 -9.09 -13.77
C ALA A 444 6.49 -8.14 -14.89
N THR A 445 6.79 -6.85 -14.77
CA THR A 445 6.51 -5.86 -15.83
C THR A 445 7.24 -6.22 -17.11
N HIS A 446 8.54 -6.56 -17.02
CA HIS A 446 9.33 -7.00 -18.16
C HIS A 446 8.72 -8.24 -18.82
N GLY A 447 8.44 -9.28 -18.04
CA GLY A 447 7.84 -10.51 -18.54
C GLY A 447 6.48 -10.28 -19.19
N LEU A 448 5.61 -9.48 -18.58
CA LEU A 448 4.30 -9.18 -19.12
C LEU A 448 4.40 -8.44 -20.46
N LEU A 449 5.27 -7.45 -20.61
CA LEU A 449 5.44 -6.68 -21.85
C LEU A 449 5.88 -7.51 -23.05
N THR A 450 6.41 -8.73 -22.85
CA THR A 450 6.73 -9.66 -23.95
C THR A 450 5.49 -10.28 -24.59
N ILE A 451 4.32 -10.22 -23.94
CA ILE A 451 3.10 -10.91 -24.38
C ILE A 451 2.41 -10.13 -25.50
N PRO A 452 2.24 -10.71 -26.69
CA PRO A 452 1.54 -10.04 -27.78
C PRO A 452 0.09 -9.71 -27.42
N GLY A 453 -0.30 -8.44 -27.62
CA GLY A 453 -1.66 -7.97 -27.38
C GLY A 453 -1.97 -7.63 -25.93
N ILE A 454 -1.01 -7.72 -25.01
CA ILE A 454 -1.20 -7.19 -23.67
C ILE A 454 -1.15 -5.66 -23.68
N ARG A 455 -1.95 -5.03 -22.82
CA ARG A 455 -1.83 -3.62 -22.49
C ARG A 455 -1.88 -3.48 -20.98
N LEU A 456 -0.78 -3.02 -20.38
CA LEU A 456 -0.74 -2.63 -18.98
C LEU A 456 -1.54 -1.33 -18.77
N ILE A 457 -2.25 -1.25 -17.65
CA ILE A 457 -3.07 -0.12 -17.25
C ILE A 457 -2.50 0.42 -15.93
N GLY A 458 -2.10 1.69 -15.96
CA GLY A 458 -1.24 2.27 -14.93
C GLY A 458 0.21 1.89 -15.16
N THR A 459 0.99 2.83 -15.69
CA THR A 459 2.43 2.73 -15.97
C THR A 459 3.18 3.93 -15.38
N ALA A 460 2.63 4.51 -14.31
CA ALA A 460 3.28 5.57 -13.54
C ALA A 460 4.69 5.14 -13.12
N ARG A 461 5.60 6.11 -13.07
CA ARG A 461 7.01 5.88 -12.72
C ARG A 461 7.14 5.22 -11.35
N ASP A 462 6.47 5.79 -10.36
CA ASP A 462 6.46 5.28 -9.00
C ASP A 462 5.18 4.50 -8.77
N LYS A 463 5.33 3.19 -8.58
CA LYS A 463 4.22 2.25 -8.53
C LYS A 463 4.52 1.13 -7.52
N ALA A 464 3.51 0.77 -6.74
CA ALA A 464 3.47 -0.43 -5.92
C ALA A 464 3.10 -1.66 -6.76
N SER A 465 3.23 -2.83 -6.16
CA SER A 465 3.27 -4.19 -6.74
C SER A 465 1.97 -4.67 -7.41
N VAL A 466 1.32 -3.85 -8.24
CA VAL A 466 0.02 -4.07 -8.88
C VAL A 466 0.15 -3.92 -10.40
N LEU A 467 -0.31 -4.93 -11.14
CA LEU A 467 -0.11 -5.07 -12.58
C LEU A 467 -1.45 -5.21 -13.32
N SER A 468 -2.34 -4.23 -13.23
CA SER A 468 -3.60 -4.27 -14.01
C SER A 468 -3.31 -4.31 -15.51
N PHE A 469 -4.00 -5.20 -16.23
CA PHE A 469 -3.86 -5.33 -17.68
C PHE A 469 -5.15 -5.78 -18.37
N VAL A 470 -5.16 -5.61 -19.70
CA VAL A 470 -6.10 -6.26 -20.62
C VAL A 470 -5.31 -7.04 -21.67
N LEU A 471 -5.92 -8.10 -22.22
CA LEU A 471 -5.31 -8.93 -23.26
C LEU A 471 -6.20 -8.91 -24.51
N ASN A 472 -5.66 -8.43 -25.63
CA ASN A 472 -6.42 -8.28 -26.86
C ASN A 472 -7.07 -9.60 -27.31
N GLY A 473 -8.35 -9.52 -27.66
CA GLY A 473 -9.18 -10.65 -28.04
C GLY A 473 -9.87 -11.34 -26.86
N TYR A 474 -9.39 -11.20 -25.63
CA TYR A 474 -9.94 -11.91 -24.46
C TYR A 474 -10.72 -10.98 -23.54
N THR A 475 -11.83 -11.49 -23.00
CA THR A 475 -12.49 -10.90 -21.84
C THR A 475 -11.66 -11.13 -20.57
N THR A 476 -11.83 -10.28 -19.56
CA THR A 476 -11.09 -10.40 -18.30
C THR A 476 -11.45 -11.69 -17.55
N GLU A 477 -12.69 -12.16 -17.69
CA GLU A 477 -13.19 -13.41 -17.12
C GLU A 477 -12.57 -14.64 -17.77
N GLU A 478 -12.40 -14.64 -19.10
CA GLU A 478 -11.72 -15.73 -19.82
C GLU A 478 -10.26 -15.88 -19.36
N VAL A 479 -9.55 -14.76 -19.22
CA VAL A 479 -8.17 -14.76 -18.71
C VAL A 479 -8.12 -15.24 -17.28
N GLY A 480 -9.00 -14.73 -16.40
CA GLY A 480 -9.08 -15.14 -15.00
C GLY A 480 -9.35 -16.65 -14.84
N ARG A 481 -10.25 -17.21 -15.66
CA ARG A 481 -10.55 -18.65 -15.66
C ARG A 481 -9.35 -19.48 -16.09
N ALA A 482 -8.68 -19.10 -17.18
CA ALA A 482 -7.50 -19.81 -17.67
C ALA A 482 -6.33 -19.79 -16.66
N LEU A 483 -6.16 -18.69 -15.93
CA LEU A 483 -5.17 -18.57 -14.85
C LEU A 483 -5.54 -19.47 -13.66
N ASN A 484 -6.82 -19.48 -13.26
CA ASN A 484 -7.29 -20.32 -12.16
C ASN A 484 -7.13 -21.82 -12.44
N GLU A 485 -7.32 -22.27 -13.68
CA GLU A 485 -7.07 -23.65 -14.11
C GLU A 485 -5.60 -24.09 -13.89
N GLU A 486 -4.68 -23.14 -13.84
CA GLU A 486 -3.24 -23.35 -13.58
C GLU A 486 -2.86 -23.08 -12.11
N GLY A 487 -3.84 -22.88 -11.24
CA GLY A 487 -3.64 -22.61 -9.80
C GLY A 487 -3.33 -21.14 -9.47
N ILE A 488 -3.42 -20.24 -10.45
CA ILE A 488 -3.12 -18.81 -10.28
C ILE A 488 -4.39 -18.04 -9.91
N ALA A 489 -4.42 -17.49 -8.70
CA ALA A 489 -5.50 -16.63 -8.22
C ALA A 489 -5.20 -15.16 -8.56
N VAL A 490 -6.02 -14.58 -9.43
CA VAL A 490 -6.05 -13.15 -9.75
C VAL A 490 -7.48 -12.63 -9.65
N ARG A 491 -7.64 -11.30 -9.62
CA ARG A 491 -8.96 -10.67 -9.72
C ARG A 491 -9.25 -10.16 -11.12
N SER A 492 -10.47 -10.41 -11.58
CA SER A 492 -11.08 -9.82 -12.77
C SER A 492 -12.18 -8.83 -12.34
N GLY A 493 -12.29 -7.70 -13.05
CA GLY A 493 -13.39 -6.76 -12.87
C GLY A 493 -12.93 -5.32 -12.66
N HIS A 494 -13.76 -4.53 -11.99
CA HIS A 494 -13.53 -3.10 -11.82
C HIS A 494 -12.71 -2.72 -10.59
N HIS A 495 -12.36 -3.69 -9.73
CA HIS A 495 -11.54 -3.51 -8.52
C HIS A 495 -12.03 -2.41 -7.57
N CYS A 496 -13.33 -2.14 -7.54
CA CYS A 496 -13.91 -0.99 -6.83
C CYS A 496 -13.27 0.37 -7.20
N ALA A 497 -12.83 0.53 -8.46
CA ALA A 497 -12.16 1.71 -8.99
C ALA A 497 -12.69 2.04 -10.41
N GLN A 498 -14.01 2.02 -10.59
CA GLN A 498 -14.63 2.24 -11.91
C GLN A 498 -14.25 3.57 -12.59
N PRO A 499 -14.19 4.72 -11.88
CA PRO A 499 -13.89 5.99 -12.54
C PRO A 499 -12.52 6.01 -13.22
N ILE A 500 -11.48 5.48 -12.59
CA ILE A 500 -10.15 5.41 -13.22
C ILE A 500 -10.15 4.46 -14.41
N LEU A 501 -10.79 3.29 -14.32
CA LEU A 501 -10.85 2.38 -15.47
C LEU A 501 -11.58 3.03 -16.65
N ARG A 502 -12.67 3.75 -16.38
CA ARG A 502 -13.42 4.48 -17.41
C ARG A 502 -12.63 5.60 -18.05
N ARG A 503 -11.76 6.30 -17.29
CA ARG A 503 -10.78 7.22 -17.89
C ARG A 503 -9.97 6.45 -18.95
N PHE A 504 -9.45 5.28 -18.61
CA PHE A 504 -8.67 4.46 -19.54
C PHE A 504 -9.50 3.78 -20.66
N GLY A 505 -10.81 4.07 -20.74
CA GLY A 505 -11.72 3.49 -21.73
C GLY A 505 -12.11 2.04 -21.44
N LEU A 506 -12.06 1.62 -20.17
CA LEU A 506 -12.26 0.25 -19.73
C LEU A 506 -13.31 0.16 -18.62
N GLU A 507 -14.05 -0.95 -18.56
CA GLU A 507 -14.92 -1.27 -17.41
C GLU A 507 -14.29 -2.31 -16.47
N ALA A 508 -13.35 -3.12 -16.98
CA ALA A 508 -12.71 -4.19 -16.24
C ALA A 508 -11.25 -4.40 -16.67
N THR A 509 -10.43 -4.91 -15.75
CA THR A 509 -9.07 -5.39 -16.02
C THR A 509 -8.82 -6.70 -15.26
N VAL A 510 -7.81 -7.46 -15.68
CA VAL A 510 -7.20 -8.50 -14.84
C VAL A 510 -6.14 -7.84 -13.97
N ARG A 511 -6.07 -8.19 -12.69
CA ARG A 511 -5.13 -7.57 -11.73
C ARG A 511 -4.41 -8.63 -10.89
N PRO A 512 -3.24 -9.10 -11.35
CA PRO A 512 -2.22 -9.64 -10.48
C PRO A 512 -1.69 -8.52 -9.57
N SER A 513 -1.58 -8.82 -8.29
CA SER A 513 -1.04 -7.97 -7.26
C SER A 513 -0.14 -8.81 -6.39
N LEU A 514 1.10 -8.38 -6.22
CA LEU A 514 2.17 -9.12 -5.60
C LEU A 514 2.33 -8.67 -4.14
N ALA A 515 2.93 -9.53 -3.33
CA ALA A 515 3.40 -9.24 -1.98
C ALA A 515 4.79 -9.86 -1.80
N PHE A 516 5.48 -9.51 -0.71
CA PHE A 516 6.83 -9.97 -0.43
C PHE A 516 7.00 -11.50 -0.30
N TYR A 517 5.91 -12.28 -0.19
CA TYR A 517 5.99 -13.74 -0.23
C TYR A 517 5.87 -14.32 -1.64
N ASN A 518 5.60 -13.52 -2.67
CA ASN A 518 5.55 -13.99 -4.05
C ASN A 518 6.94 -14.13 -4.66
N THR A 519 7.08 -14.99 -5.68
CA THR A 519 8.39 -15.33 -6.28
C THR A 519 8.46 -15.06 -7.79
N CYS A 520 9.68 -15.05 -8.33
CA CYS A 520 9.89 -15.00 -9.79
C CYS A 520 9.26 -16.21 -10.50
N ASP A 521 9.34 -17.41 -9.92
CA ASP A 521 8.73 -18.62 -10.51
C ASP A 521 7.19 -18.49 -10.66
N GLU A 522 6.54 -17.83 -9.71
CA GLU A 522 5.10 -17.55 -9.77
C GLU A 522 4.78 -16.56 -10.90
N VAL A 523 5.64 -15.56 -11.11
CA VAL A 523 5.56 -14.61 -12.23
C VAL A 523 5.82 -15.32 -13.57
N ASP A 524 6.81 -16.20 -13.65
CA ASP A 524 7.13 -16.97 -14.86
C ASP A 524 5.94 -17.85 -15.27
N THR A 525 5.28 -18.47 -14.29
CA THR A 525 4.08 -19.27 -14.53
C THR A 525 2.94 -18.39 -15.08
N LEU A 526 2.70 -17.20 -14.48
CA LEU A 526 1.75 -16.23 -15.00
C LEU A 526 2.04 -15.85 -16.45
N VAL A 527 3.29 -15.47 -16.76
CA VAL A 527 3.71 -15.07 -18.11
C VAL A 527 3.54 -16.22 -19.10
N ALA A 528 3.92 -17.45 -18.73
CA ALA A 528 3.77 -18.62 -19.58
C ALA A 528 2.30 -18.90 -19.94
N VAL A 529 1.38 -18.80 -18.98
CA VAL A 529 -0.06 -18.98 -19.25
C VAL A 529 -0.56 -17.93 -20.24
N LEU A 530 -0.20 -16.66 -20.04
CA LEU A 530 -0.66 -15.57 -20.89
C LEU A 530 -0.06 -15.64 -22.31
N LEU A 531 1.20 -16.06 -22.45
CA LEU A 531 1.82 -16.33 -23.76
C LEU A 531 1.09 -17.44 -24.52
N ARG A 532 0.68 -18.51 -23.83
CA ARG A 532 -0.11 -19.60 -24.44
C ARG A 532 -1.47 -19.10 -24.93
N LEU A 533 -2.16 -18.27 -24.15
CA LEU A 533 -3.41 -17.62 -24.58
C LEU A 533 -3.18 -16.74 -25.82
N ALA A 534 -2.20 -15.83 -25.77
CA ALA A 534 -1.89 -14.93 -26.88
C ALA A 534 -1.51 -15.70 -28.17
N SER A 535 -0.87 -16.86 -28.05
CA SER A 535 -0.47 -17.71 -29.18
C SER A 535 -1.62 -18.56 -29.74
N GLY A 536 -2.48 -19.11 -28.88
CA GLY A 536 -3.55 -20.03 -29.28
C GLY A 536 -4.60 -19.42 -30.22
N ARG A 537 -4.84 -18.11 -30.14
CA ARG A 537 -5.82 -17.41 -30.98
C ARG A 537 -5.30 -16.96 -32.35
N LYS A 538 -3.98 -16.95 -32.55
CA LYS A 538 -3.39 -16.69 -33.87
C LYS A 538 -3.63 -17.85 -34.84
N SER A 539 -3.87 -19.06 -34.33
CA SER A 539 -4.17 -20.24 -35.15
C SER A 539 -5.67 -20.39 -35.49
N SER A 540 -6.54 -19.54 -34.97
CA SER A 540 -8.01 -19.61 -35.16
C SER A 540 -8.60 -18.45 -35.97
N ARG A 541 -7.75 -17.65 -36.62
CA ARG A 541 -8.10 -16.68 -37.66
C ARG A 541 -7.39 -17.08 -38.94
#